data_AF-A0A1I0RW31-F1
#
_entry.id   AF-A0A1I0RW31-F1
#
_cell.length_a   1.000
_cell.length_b   1.000
_cell.length_c   1.000
_cell.angle_alpha   90.00
_cell.angle_beta   90.00
_cell.angle_gamma   90.00
#
_symmetry.space_group_name_H-M   'P 1'
#
loop_
_entity.id
_entity.type
_entity.pdbx_description
1 polymer ?
#
loop_
_entity_poly.entity_id
_entity_poly.type
_entity_poly.pdbx_seq_one_letter_code
_entity_poly.pdbx_strand_id
1 'polypeptide(L)'
;MRIRKLSALLVIATWIIVTIPGCNNSNKAKNINETQEMQTTIESTQTTTESTQTTTTQISSEQVLEEISSQISQEVNVNPDSNNAANNNSEVPNIQTEAEVNLDFVANLKISNSVNQMIVVAASGSKATVTMHEIQNNEWTEIISTQGYVGKDGVGNAANVNESTHITPTGIYTLSMAFGVKDNPGTTLPYTKVDDSNYWVDDPASKYYNKFVSTNDPKVVPDWLSAEHILNYSKQYAYVIAIDYNMDCIRNAGSAIFLHCSNDNGTYGCVSIPETSMELVLQHIHSGCVIVIDTADGIYSY
;
A
#
# COMPACT_ATOMS: atom_id res chain seq x y z
N MET A 1 -19.44 18.79 74.44
CA MET A 1 -20.31 17.68 74.89
C MET A 1 -21.73 17.97 74.45
N ARG A 2 -22.30 17.09 73.59
CA ARG A 2 -23.70 16.97 73.12
C ARG A 2 -24.34 18.16 72.37
N ILE A 3 -25.17 18.01 71.33
CA ILE A 3 -25.48 17.02 70.27
C ILE A 3 -26.48 17.76 69.35
N ARG A 4 -26.25 17.69 68.03
CA ARG A 4 -27.18 17.68 66.86
C ARG A 4 -28.41 18.60 66.83
N LYS A 5 -28.56 19.30 65.69
CA LYS A 5 -29.75 19.18 64.81
C LYS A 5 -29.32 19.26 63.34
N LEU A 6 -29.66 18.22 62.58
CA LEU A 6 -29.73 18.20 61.11
C LEU A 6 -30.96 19.01 60.67
N SER A 7 -30.86 19.73 59.55
CA SER A 7 -32.02 20.21 58.79
C SER A 7 -31.64 20.25 57.31
N ALA A 8 -32.30 19.37 56.55
CA ALA A 8 -32.25 19.30 55.10
C ALA A 8 -33.33 20.24 54.51
N LEU A 9 -33.00 21.01 53.47
CA LEU A 9 -33.95 21.65 52.54
C LEU A 9 -33.13 22.07 51.32
N LEU A 10 -33.21 21.40 50.18
CA LEU A 10 -34.26 21.42 49.14
C LEU A 10 -33.68 22.14 47.90
N VAL A 11 -33.20 21.34 46.95
CA VAL A 11 -32.78 21.78 45.61
C VAL A 11 -34.05 22.06 44.81
N ILE A 12 -34.27 23.33 44.42
CA ILE A 12 -35.31 23.70 43.48
C ILE A 12 -34.65 23.78 42.10
N ALA A 13 -34.83 22.74 41.30
CA ALA A 13 -34.51 22.74 39.88
C ALA A 13 -35.63 23.47 39.12
N THR A 14 -35.31 24.64 38.56
CA THR A 14 -36.20 25.35 37.64
C THR A 14 -36.19 24.69 36.27
N TRP A 15 -37.33 24.12 35.89
CA TRP A 15 -37.62 23.58 34.57
C TRP A 15 -37.90 24.74 33.59
N ILE A 16 -37.12 24.83 32.51
CA ILE A 16 -37.50 25.63 31.34
C ILE A 16 -38.27 24.71 30.39
N ILE A 17 -39.56 25.00 30.22
CA ILE A 17 -40.44 24.39 29.23
C ILE A 17 -40.22 25.16 27.91
N VAL A 18 -39.69 24.50 26.89
CA VAL A 18 -39.80 24.96 25.50
C VAL A 18 -40.85 24.08 24.82
N THR A 19 -41.98 24.68 24.49
CA THR A 19 -43.06 24.06 23.70
C THR A 19 -42.72 24.09 22.21
N ILE A 20 -42.65 22.92 21.59
CA ILE A 20 -42.69 22.73 20.13
C ILE A 20 -44.15 22.38 19.75
N PRO A 21 -44.79 23.06 18.78
CA PRO A 21 -46.07 22.61 18.26
C PRO A 21 -45.86 21.37 17.38
N GLY A 22 -46.51 20.28 17.75
CA GLY A 22 -46.47 19.03 17.00
C GLY A 22 -47.37 19.01 15.77
N CYS A 23 -47.18 17.98 14.97
CA CYS A 23 -48.28 17.25 14.36
C CYS A 23 -47.89 15.77 14.30
N ASN A 24 -48.56 14.96 15.13
CA ASN A 24 -48.55 13.50 15.09
C ASN A 24 -49.47 13.03 13.95
N ASN A 25 -49.09 11.95 13.26
CA ASN A 25 -50.02 10.83 13.19
C ASN A 25 -49.29 9.50 13.00
N SER A 26 -49.60 8.58 13.90
CA SER A 26 -49.24 7.17 13.90
C SER A 26 -49.96 6.41 12.77
N ASN A 27 -49.33 5.37 12.22
CA ASN A 27 -50.01 4.07 12.06
C ASN A 27 -49.04 2.91 11.79
N LYS A 28 -49.49 1.76 12.29
CA LYS A 28 -48.80 0.50 12.52
C LYS A 28 -48.87 -0.40 11.28
N ALA A 29 -47.78 -1.13 11.03
CA ALA A 29 -47.67 -2.46 10.41
C ALA A 29 -48.43 -2.79 9.11
N LYS A 30 -47.68 -3.20 8.08
CA LYS A 30 -47.98 -4.42 7.30
C LYS A 30 -46.83 -4.79 6.34
N ASN A 31 -46.53 -6.10 6.27
CA ASN A 31 -46.00 -6.80 5.08
C ASN A 31 -46.68 -6.26 3.80
N ILE A 32 -46.17 -6.39 2.57
CA ILE A 32 -45.99 -7.63 1.80
C ILE A 32 -45.35 -7.27 0.44
N ASN A 33 -44.70 -8.25 -0.21
CA ASN A 33 -44.72 -8.54 -1.66
C ASN A 33 -44.02 -7.55 -2.63
N GLU A 34 -43.61 -7.90 -3.86
CA GLU A 34 -43.56 -9.11 -4.68
C GLU A 34 -42.72 -8.74 -5.91
N THR A 35 -42.16 -9.75 -6.55
CA THR A 35 -41.66 -9.76 -7.93
C THR A 35 -42.74 -9.28 -8.91
N GLN A 36 -42.38 -8.48 -9.93
CA GLN A 36 -43.06 -8.51 -11.22
C GLN A 36 -42.17 -7.99 -12.36
N GLU A 37 -42.01 -8.84 -13.38
CA GLU A 37 -41.54 -8.54 -14.72
C GLU A 37 -42.56 -7.67 -15.47
N MET A 38 -42.10 -6.81 -16.39
CA MET A 38 -42.76 -6.67 -17.70
C MET A 38 -41.85 -5.99 -18.75
N GLN A 39 -41.57 -6.74 -19.83
CA GLN A 39 -41.26 -6.28 -21.20
C GLN A 39 -42.36 -5.31 -21.71
N THR A 40 -42.24 -4.44 -22.70
CA THR A 40 -41.76 -4.55 -24.11
C THR A 40 -41.96 -3.13 -24.73
N THR A 41 -41.02 -2.54 -25.47
CA THR A 41 -40.97 -2.41 -26.96
C THR A 41 -41.41 -1.05 -27.59
N ILE A 42 -40.38 -0.34 -28.10
CA ILE A 42 -40.16 0.29 -29.43
C ILE A 42 -41.18 1.26 -30.07
N GLU A 43 -40.72 2.48 -30.40
CA GLU A 43 -40.59 3.08 -31.77
C GLU A 43 -39.83 4.42 -31.67
N SER A 44 -38.59 4.57 -32.15
CA SER A 44 -38.06 4.78 -33.52
C SER A 44 -38.14 6.24 -34.02
N THR A 45 -36.97 6.87 -34.20
CA THR A 45 -36.71 7.79 -35.31
C THR A 45 -35.20 7.76 -35.63
N GLN A 46 -34.88 7.38 -36.87
CA GLN A 46 -33.52 7.34 -37.43
C GLN A 46 -33.07 8.73 -37.88
N THR A 47 -31.77 9.01 -37.77
CA THR A 47 -31.02 9.69 -38.85
C THR A 47 -29.58 9.17 -38.85
N THR A 48 -29.15 8.73 -40.03
CA THR A 48 -27.91 8.06 -40.40
C THR A 48 -26.75 9.06 -40.53
N THR A 49 -25.52 8.68 -40.13
CA THR A 49 -24.28 8.85 -40.94
C THR A 49 -23.12 8.03 -40.36
N GLU A 50 -22.70 7.06 -41.16
CA GLU A 50 -21.35 6.52 -41.45
C GLU A 50 -20.36 6.06 -40.37
N SER A 51 -19.77 4.90 -40.69
CA SER A 51 -18.97 4.04 -39.84
C SER A 51 -17.47 4.30 -39.97
N THR A 52 -16.72 4.10 -38.90
CA THR A 52 -15.34 3.59 -39.01
C THR A 52 -15.08 2.65 -37.84
N GLN A 53 -15.04 1.36 -38.13
CA GLN A 53 -14.49 0.32 -37.25
C GLN A 53 -12.97 0.40 -37.30
N THR A 54 -12.33 0.51 -36.14
CA THR A 54 -10.91 0.13 -36.00
C THR A 54 -10.85 -1.11 -35.12
N THR A 55 -10.67 -2.25 -35.78
CA THR A 55 -10.27 -3.52 -35.20
C THR A 55 -8.83 -3.39 -34.71
N THR A 56 -8.57 -3.57 -33.42
CA THR A 56 -7.21 -3.73 -32.91
C THR A 56 -6.93 -5.21 -32.76
N THR A 57 -6.11 -5.75 -33.66
CA THR A 57 -5.56 -7.11 -33.58
C THR A 57 -4.41 -7.11 -32.57
N GLN A 58 -4.49 -7.95 -31.55
CA GLN A 58 -3.34 -8.27 -30.70
C GLN A 58 -2.31 -9.05 -31.51
N ILE A 59 -1.11 -8.49 -31.63
CA ILE A 59 0.05 -9.16 -32.24
C ILE A 59 0.93 -9.68 -31.10
N SER A 60 1.23 -10.97 -31.14
CA SER A 60 2.15 -11.63 -30.20
C SER A 60 3.55 -11.04 -30.34
N SER A 61 4.25 -10.88 -29.22
CA SER A 61 5.63 -10.38 -29.11
C SER A 61 6.64 -11.11 -30.01
N GLU A 62 6.35 -12.34 -30.45
CA GLU A 62 7.20 -13.08 -31.40
C GLU A 62 7.14 -12.54 -32.83
N GLN A 63 6.02 -11.95 -33.27
CA GLN A 63 5.89 -11.45 -34.65
C GLN A 63 6.59 -10.09 -34.85
N VAL A 64 6.74 -9.31 -33.78
CA VAL A 64 7.50 -8.04 -33.83
C VAL A 64 9.00 -8.29 -34.00
N LEU A 65 9.51 -9.40 -33.47
CA LEU A 65 10.93 -9.75 -33.54
C LEU A 65 11.36 -10.24 -34.94
N GLU A 66 10.48 -10.92 -35.68
CA GLU A 66 10.76 -11.32 -37.07
C GLU A 66 10.76 -10.14 -38.05
N GLU A 67 9.90 -9.14 -37.83
CA GLU A 67 9.86 -7.92 -38.67
C GLU A 67 11.12 -7.05 -38.50
N ILE A 68 11.66 -6.96 -37.29
CA ILE A 68 12.90 -6.21 -37.02
C ILE A 68 14.11 -6.92 -37.68
N SER A 69 14.15 -8.25 -37.66
CA SER A 69 15.22 -9.05 -38.29
C SER A 69 15.23 -8.91 -39.83
N SER A 70 14.04 -8.80 -40.44
CA SER A 70 13.86 -8.57 -41.87
C SER A 70 14.37 -7.21 -42.34
N GLN A 71 14.18 -6.15 -41.53
CA GLN A 71 14.57 -4.78 -41.90
C GLN A 71 16.07 -4.53 -41.80
N ILE A 72 16.80 -5.26 -40.96
CA ILE A 72 18.26 -5.16 -40.84
C ILE A 72 18.99 -5.78 -42.05
N SER A 73 18.31 -6.65 -42.82
CA SER A 73 18.92 -7.36 -43.95
C SER A 73 18.90 -6.61 -45.29
N GLN A 74 18.38 -5.36 -45.35
CA GLN A 74 18.25 -4.61 -46.61
C GLN A 74 19.24 -3.45 -46.81
N GLU A 75 20.14 -3.16 -45.86
CA GLU A 75 21.15 -2.09 -46.01
C GLU A 75 22.59 -2.63 -46.11
N VAL A 76 22.90 -3.41 -47.14
CA VAL A 76 24.27 -3.51 -47.69
C VAL A 76 24.18 -3.66 -49.20
N ASN A 77 24.40 -2.58 -49.95
CA ASN A 77 24.47 -2.61 -51.41
C ASN A 77 25.79 -1.99 -51.89
N VAL A 78 26.76 -2.83 -52.25
CA VAL A 78 27.89 -2.45 -53.13
C VAL A 78 28.24 -3.66 -54.02
N ASN A 79 28.26 -3.46 -55.32
CA ASN A 79 28.66 -4.42 -56.37
C ASN A 79 29.27 -3.60 -57.54
N PRO A 80 30.01 -4.18 -58.52
CA PRO A 80 31.12 -5.16 -58.52
C PRO A 80 32.42 -4.59 -59.17
N ASP A 81 33.56 -5.30 -59.03
CA ASP A 81 34.42 -5.83 -60.11
C ASP A 81 35.94 -5.91 -59.81
N SER A 82 36.54 -6.98 -60.33
CA SER A 82 37.96 -7.29 -60.58
C SER A 82 38.80 -8.06 -59.54
N ASN A 83 38.95 -9.36 -59.80
CA ASN A 83 40.15 -10.22 -59.73
C ASN A 83 41.41 -9.69 -59.00
N ASN A 84 41.88 -10.35 -57.93
CA ASN A 84 43.11 -11.17 -57.91
C ASN A 84 43.39 -11.78 -56.52
N ALA A 85 44.19 -12.85 -56.53
CA ALA A 85 44.61 -13.66 -55.39
C ALA A 85 45.48 -12.92 -54.33
N ALA A 86 45.54 -13.56 -53.14
CA ALA A 86 46.65 -13.63 -52.17
C ALA A 86 46.44 -13.04 -50.76
N ASN A 87 46.49 -13.95 -49.78
CA ASN A 87 47.32 -13.93 -48.57
C ASN A 87 47.13 -12.86 -47.45
N ASN A 88 46.77 -13.38 -46.27
CA ASN A 88 47.19 -13.04 -44.90
C ASN A 88 46.89 -11.67 -44.24
N ASN A 89 46.32 -11.82 -43.04
CA ASN A 89 46.35 -10.96 -41.84
C ASN A 89 45.71 -9.58 -41.91
N SER A 90 44.54 -9.44 -41.28
CA SER A 90 44.18 -8.25 -40.51
C SER A 90 43.26 -8.63 -39.36
N GLU A 91 43.61 -8.14 -38.19
CA GLU A 91 42.90 -8.28 -36.92
C GLU A 91 41.42 -7.94 -37.08
N VAL A 92 40.56 -8.83 -36.59
CA VAL A 92 39.13 -8.55 -36.44
C VAL A 92 39.00 -7.54 -35.30
N PRO A 93 38.42 -6.35 -35.51
CA PRO A 93 38.13 -5.44 -34.42
C PRO A 93 37.12 -6.11 -33.49
N ASN A 94 37.49 -6.24 -32.22
CA ASN A 94 36.63 -6.69 -31.14
C ASN A 94 35.42 -5.73 -31.03
N ILE A 95 34.28 -6.15 -31.58
CA ILE A 95 33.00 -5.49 -31.32
C ILE A 95 32.71 -5.74 -29.84
N GLN A 96 32.96 -4.73 -29.00
CA GLN A 96 32.50 -4.74 -27.63
C GLN A 96 30.98 -4.81 -27.69
N THR A 97 30.44 -5.95 -27.27
CA THR A 97 29.05 -6.13 -26.89
C THR A 97 28.71 -5.01 -25.90
N GLU A 98 27.88 -4.06 -26.31
CA GLU A 98 27.28 -3.11 -25.39
C GLU A 98 26.57 -3.94 -24.32
N ALA A 99 27.04 -3.81 -23.08
CA ALA A 99 26.46 -4.49 -21.94
C ALA A 99 24.98 -4.10 -21.88
N GLU A 100 24.11 -5.11 -21.92
CA GLU A 100 22.70 -4.96 -21.57
C GLU A 100 22.67 -4.29 -20.19
N VAL A 101 22.34 -2.99 -20.16
CA VAL A 101 22.24 -2.24 -18.90
C VAL A 101 21.06 -2.86 -18.19
N ASN A 102 21.33 -3.73 -17.21
CA ASN A 102 20.33 -4.31 -16.33
C ASN A 102 19.82 -3.18 -15.43
N LEU A 103 18.93 -2.36 -16.00
CA LEU A 103 18.24 -1.30 -15.31
C LEU A 103 17.26 -1.94 -14.35
N ASP A 104 17.37 -1.56 -13.08
CA ASP A 104 16.40 -1.89 -12.05
C ASP A 104 14.98 -1.59 -12.54
N PHE A 105 14.06 -2.54 -12.37
CA PHE A 105 12.71 -2.43 -12.89
C PHE A 105 11.98 -1.18 -12.36
N VAL A 106 12.33 -0.73 -11.15
CA VAL A 106 11.71 0.46 -10.56
C VAL A 106 12.00 1.73 -11.35
N ALA A 107 13.08 1.76 -12.14
CA ALA A 107 13.39 2.89 -13.02
C ALA A 107 12.31 3.13 -14.08
N ASN A 108 11.48 2.12 -14.37
CA ASN A 108 10.37 2.23 -15.34
C ASN A 108 9.03 2.66 -14.71
N LEU A 109 8.95 2.74 -13.37
CA LEU A 109 7.75 3.21 -12.68
C LEU A 109 7.66 4.74 -12.75
N LYS A 110 6.47 5.32 -12.92
CA LYS A 110 6.33 6.79 -13.03
C LYS A 110 6.74 7.48 -11.74
N ILE A 111 6.43 6.88 -10.59
CA ILE A 111 6.83 7.39 -9.26
C ILE A 111 8.34 7.56 -9.11
N SER A 112 9.15 6.79 -9.83
CA SER A 112 10.63 6.87 -9.77
C SER A 112 11.18 8.26 -10.14
N ASN A 113 10.41 9.08 -10.85
CA ASN A 113 10.78 10.46 -11.20
C ASN A 113 10.66 11.45 -10.02
N SER A 114 10.01 11.06 -8.92
CA SER A 114 9.68 11.95 -7.78
C SER A 114 10.29 11.50 -6.45
N VAL A 115 10.94 10.35 -6.42
CA VAL A 115 11.55 9.76 -5.21
C VAL A 115 12.94 9.23 -5.55
N ASN A 116 13.77 9.02 -4.54
CA ASN A 116 15.13 8.47 -4.69
C ASN A 116 15.36 7.18 -3.89
N GLN A 117 14.35 6.72 -3.15
CA GLN A 117 14.34 5.46 -2.43
C GLN A 117 12.90 4.94 -2.40
N MET A 118 12.70 3.65 -2.65
CA MET A 118 11.39 3.04 -2.55
C MET A 118 11.46 1.57 -2.11
N ILE A 119 10.42 1.13 -1.42
CA ILE A 119 10.11 -0.27 -1.16
C ILE A 119 8.96 -0.66 -2.08
N VAL A 120 9.06 -1.80 -2.76
CA VAL A 120 7.97 -2.35 -3.59
C VAL A 120 7.48 -3.63 -2.96
N VAL A 121 6.15 -3.74 -2.80
CA VAL A 121 5.46 -4.92 -2.28
C VAL A 121 4.58 -5.47 -3.40
N ALA A 122 5.09 -6.47 -4.11
CA ALA A 122 4.43 -7.14 -5.22
C ALA A 122 3.71 -8.41 -4.75
N ALA A 123 2.40 -8.31 -4.49
CA ALA A 123 1.61 -9.37 -3.88
C ALA A 123 1.07 -10.42 -4.87
N SER A 124 0.99 -11.67 -4.41
CA SER A 124 0.28 -12.78 -5.07
C SER A 124 -0.47 -13.57 -4.00
N GLY A 125 -1.79 -13.34 -3.92
CA GLY A 125 -2.58 -13.78 -2.77
C GLY A 125 -2.07 -13.13 -1.48
N SER A 126 -1.82 -13.94 -0.44
CA SER A 126 -1.30 -13.48 0.86
C SER A 126 0.24 -13.42 0.94
N LYS A 127 0.94 -13.82 -0.12
CA LYS A 127 2.41 -13.72 -0.23
C LYS A 127 2.79 -12.49 -1.02
N ALA A 128 4.02 -12.01 -0.86
CA ALA A 128 4.58 -10.95 -1.67
C ALA A 128 6.07 -11.14 -1.90
N THR A 129 6.56 -10.63 -3.03
CA THR A 129 7.97 -10.26 -3.16
C THR A 129 8.09 -8.82 -2.66
N VAL A 130 9.00 -8.59 -1.71
CA VAL A 130 9.28 -7.27 -1.15
C VAL A 130 10.71 -6.89 -1.50
N THR A 131 10.88 -5.77 -2.19
CA THR A 131 12.18 -5.26 -2.62
C THR A 131 12.39 -3.84 -2.13
N MET A 132 13.65 -3.46 -1.90
CA MET A 132 14.03 -2.09 -1.57
C MET A 132 15.08 -1.61 -2.56
N HIS A 133 14.87 -0.40 -3.06
CA HIS A 133 15.66 0.19 -4.13
C HIS A 133 16.04 1.61 -3.75
N GLU A 134 17.22 2.04 -4.18
CA GLU A 134 17.68 3.42 -3.99
C GLU A 134 18.53 3.87 -5.17
N ILE A 135 18.64 5.19 -5.36
CA ILE A 135 19.53 5.76 -6.36
C ILE A 135 20.96 5.74 -5.83
N GLN A 136 21.84 4.99 -6.48
CA GLN A 136 23.29 4.97 -6.26
C GLN A 136 23.99 5.39 -7.55
N ASN A 137 24.93 6.34 -7.48
CA ASN A 137 25.64 6.84 -8.67
C ASN A 137 24.71 7.28 -9.82
N ASN A 138 23.57 7.89 -9.49
CA ASN A 138 22.51 8.33 -10.41
C ASN A 138 21.74 7.19 -11.11
N GLU A 139 21.85 5.95 -10.64
CA GLU A 139 21.11 4.80 -11.16
C GLU A 139 20.31 4.12 -10.05
N TRP A 140 19.11 3.64 -10.36
CA TRP A 140 18.35 2.81 -9.43
C TRP A 140 19.06 1.48 -9.21
N THR A 141 19.20 1.08 -7.94
CA THR A 141 19.84 -0.15 -7.53
C THR A 141 18.98 -0.88 -6.50
N GLU A 142 18.72 -2.16 -6.72
CA GLU A 142 18.09 -3.05 -5.76
C GLU A 142 19.10 -3.40 -4.67
N ILE A 143 18.77 -3.09 -3.42
CA ILE A 143 19.62 -3.37 -2.26
C ILE A 143 19.10 -4.53 -1.42
N ILE A 144 17.80 -4.83 -1.49
CA ILE A 144 17.15 -5.92 -0.76
C ILE A 144 16.09 -6.55 -1.65
N SER A 145 16.04 -7.88 -1.68
CA SER A 145 14.94 -8.65 -2.26
C SER A 145 14.64 -9.85 -1.36
N THR A 146 13.37 -9.97 -0.95
CA THR A 146 12.95 -11.01 -0.02
C THR A 146 11.50 -11.42 -0.25
N GLN A 147 11.16 -12.61 0.25
CA GLN A 147 9.77 -13.05 0.30
C GLN A 147 9.12 -12.49 1.57
N GLY A 148 7.84 -12.17 1.48
CA GLY A 148 7.06 -11.64 2.58
C GLY A 148 5.59 -12.03 2.48
N TYR A 149 4.81 -11.44 3.37
CA TYR A 149 3.38 -11.67 3.47
C TYR A 149 2.64 -10.33 3.57
N VAL A 150 1.47 -10.29 2.97
CA VAL A 150 0.49 -9.20 3.10
C VAL A 150 -0.73 -9.73 3.87
N GLY A 151 -1.81 -8.96 3.89
CA GLY A 151 -3.10 -9.41 4.41
C GLY A 151 -3.48 -10.80 3.89
N LYS A 152 -4.05 -11.65 4.75
CA LYS A 152 -4.43 -13.03 4.35
C LYS A 152 -5.46 -13.06 3.22
N ASP A 153 -6.22 -11.98 3.03
CA ASP A 153 -7.17 -11.80 1.93
C ASP A 153 -6.53 -11.06 0.73
N GLY A 154 -5.22 -10.81 0.78
CA GLY A 154 -4.42 -10.19 -0.27
C GLY A 154 -4.28 -8.68 -0.12
N VAL A 155 -4.08 -8.01 -1.26
CA VAL A 155 -4.06 -6.55 -1.38
C VAL A 155 -5.34 -6.06 -2.06
N GLY A 156 -5.77 -4.83 -1.77
CA GLY A 156 -6.96 -4.27 -2.39
C GLY A 156 -7.14 -2.77 -2.17
N ASN A 157 -8.10 -2.18 -2.88
CA ASN A 157 -8.36 -0.75 -2.82
C ASN A 157 -8.67 -0.29 -1.38
N ALA A 158 -7.99 0.76 -0.92
CA ALA A 158 -8.17 1.36 0.40
C ALA A 158 -9.64 1.68 0.76
N ALA A 159 -10.48 2.02 -0.22
CA ALA A 159 -11.91 2.29 0.00
C ALA A 159 -12.69 1.06 0.51
N ASN A 160 -12.14 -0.14 0.35
CA ASN A 160 -12.75 -1.39 0.83
C ASN A 160 -12.13 -1.88 2.15
N VAL A 161 -11.13 -1.18 2.70
CA VAL A 161 -10.44 -1.56 3.93
C VAL A 161 -11.17 -0.98 5.14
N ASN A 162 -11.34 -1.80 6.18
CA ASN A 162 -11.86 -1.43 7.50
C ASN A 162 -11.29 -2.34 8.59
N GLU A 163 -11.60 -2.09 9.87
CA GLU A 163 -11.06 -2.84 11.02
C GLU A 163 -11.34 -4.36 11.01
N SER A 164 -12.29 -4.83 10.18
CA SER A 164 -12.63 -6.26 10.09
C SER A 164 -12.10 -6.94 8.83
N THR A 165 -11.51 -6.17 7.89
CA THR A 165 -10.92 -6.73 6.68
C THR A 165 -9.49 -7.15 6.92
N HIS A 166 -9.02 -8.15 6.17
CA HIS A 166 -7.64 -8.63 6.25
C HIS A 166 -6.90 -8.39 4.93
N ILE A 167 -7.12 -7.21 4.38
CA ILE A 167 -6.60 -6.73 3.10
C ILE A 167 -5.53 -5.69 3.41
N THR A 168 -4.36 -5.80 2.77
CA THR A 168 -3.38 -4.71 2.77
C THR A 168 -3.81 -3.66 1.73
N PRO A 169 -3.97 -2.38 2.12
CA PRO A 169 -4.42 -1.35 1.19
C PRO A 169 -3.37 -1.11 0.09
N THR A 170 -3.77 -1.19 -1.19
CA THR A 170 -2.90 -0.81 -2.31
C THR A 170 -2.66 0.70 -2.34
N GLY A 171 -1.52 1.12 -2.89
CA GLY A 171 -1.19 2.53 -3.05
C GLY A 171 0.28 2.84 -2.85
N ILE A 172 0.59 4.15 -2.79
CA ILE A 172 1.91 4.69 -2.44
C ILE A 172 1.77 5.36 -1.08
N TYR A 173 2.61 4.97 -0.12
CA TYR A 173 2.62 5.52 1.23
C TYR A 173 4.02 5.97 1.62
N THR A 174 4.12 6.96 2.51
CA THR A 174 5.38 7.32 3.16
C THR A 174 5.62 6.42 4.39
N LEU A 175 6.85 6.47 4.88
CA LEU A 175 7.32 5.71 6.04
C LEU A 175 7.96 6.70 7.03
N SER A 176 7.18 7.21 7.99
CA SER A 176 7.59 8.35 8.81
C SER A 176 8.27 7.98 10.13
N MET A 177 7.97 6.81 10.69
CA MET A 177 8.50 6.40 12.00
C MET A 177 8.71 4.90 12.12
N ALA A 178 9.72 4.54 12.92
CA ALA A 178 10.04 3.17 13.27
C ALA A 178 9.90 2.96 14.78
N PHE A 179 9.63 1.71 15.18
CA PHE A 179 9.58 1.29 16.57
C PHE A 179 9.85 -0.20 16.68
N GLY A 180 10.05 -0.71 17.89
CA GLY A 180 10.17 -2.14 18.10
C GLY A 180 10.57 -2.52 19.51
N VAL A 181 10.45 -3.81 19.81
CA VAL A 181 10.86 -4.39 21.10
C VAL A 181 12.38 -4.42 21.24
N LYS A 182 13.11 -4.53 20.12
CA LYS A 182 14.57 -4.52 20.10
C LYS A 182 15.13 -3.10 20.08
N ASP A 183 16.44 -2.98 20.29
CA ASP A 183 17.15 -1.71 20.14
C ASP A 183 17.21 -1.29 18.67
N ASN A 184 17.35 0.01 18.40
CA ASN A 184 17.49 0.54 17.04
C ASN A 184 18.65 -0.16 16.30
N PRO A 185 18.40 -0.85 15.16
CA PRO A 185 19.43 -1.59 14.43
C PRO A 185 20.34 -0.70 13.55
N GLY A 186 20.19 0.63 13.62
CA GLY A 186 20.99 1.61 12.88
C GLY A 186 20.17 2.53 11.97
N THR A 187 18.84 2.60 12.12
CA THR A 187 18.01 3.46 11.27
C THR A 187 18.20 4.95 11.54
N THR A 188 18.06 5.73 10.48
CA THR A 188 18.03 7.20 10.54
C THR A 188 16.63 7.75 10.80
N LEU A 189 15.58 6.93 10.66
CA LEU A 189 14.22 7.33 11.02
C LEU A 189 14.08 7.53 12.54
N PRO A 190 13.11 8.34 12.99
CA PRO A 190 12.72 8.35 14.41
C PRO A 190 12.39 6.93 14.87
N TYR A 191 13.10 6.44 15.89
CA TYR A 191 12.94 5.09 16.41
C TYR A 191 12.51 5.10 17.88
N THR A 192 11.41 4.42 18.20
CA THR A 192 10.99 4.20 19.60
C THR A 192 11.24 2.75 20.00
N LYS A 193 12.16 2.52 20.96
CA LYS A 193 12.22 1.23 21.66
C LYS A 193 11.01 1.15 22.59
N VAL A 194 10.12 0.22 22.30
CA VAL A 194 8.83 0.15 23.01
C VAL A 194 8.97 -0.50 24.38
N ASP A 195 8.16 -0.04 25.31
CA ASP A 195 7.94 -0.65 26.62
C ASP A 195 6.44 -0.95 26.82
N ASP A 196 6.09 -1.35 28.05
CA ASP A 196 4.71 -1.73 28.45
C ASP A 196 3.70 -0.55 28.39
N SER A 197 4.18 0.66 28.12
CA SER A 197 3.31 1.84 27.98
C SER A 197 2.85 2.10 26.55
N ASN A 198 3.42 1.42 25.55
CA ASN A 198 3.21 1.75 24.14
C ASN A 198 2.06 0.97 23.50
N TYR A 199 1.15 1.72 22.87
CA TYR A 199 -0.02 1.19 22.19
C TYR A 199 -0.19 1.82 20.80
N TRP A 200 -0.71 1.04 19.86
CA TRP A 200 -1.37 1.59 18.67
C TRP A 200 -2.88 1.39 18.80
N VAL A 201 -3.63 2.48 18.85
CA VAL A 201 -5.07 2.41 19.12
C VAL A 201 -5.84 2.12 17.84
N ASP A 202 -6.52 0.97 17.79
CA ASP A 202 -7.32 0.50 16.66
C ASP A 202 -8.84 0.74 16.85
N ASP A 203 -9.27 1.18 18.04
CA ASP A 203 -10.68 1.47 18.34
C ASP A 203 -11.20 2.71 17.59
N PRO A 204 -12.13 2.56 16.62
CA PRO A 204 -12.67 3.68 15.86
C PRO A 204 -13.51 4.66 16.68
N ALA A 205 -13.87 4.36 17.92
CA ALA A 205 -14.58 5.27 18.82
C ALA A 205 -13.62 6.17 19.63
N SER A 206 -12.36 5.78 19.77
CA SER A 206 -11.36 6.53 20.55
C SER A 206 -10.98 7.86 19.89
N LYS A 207 -10.54 8.84 20.68
CA LYS A 207 -9.89 10.07 20.16
C LYS A 207 -8.43 9.82 19.71
N TYR A 208 -7.87 8.68 20.07
CA TYR A 208 -6.53 8.25 19.66
C TYR A 208 -6.55 7.23 18.52
N TYR A 209 -7.71 6.96 17.91
CA TYR A 209 -7.83 6.04 16.79
C TYR A 209 -6.74 6.27 15.72
N ASN A 210 -6.11 5.17 15.31
CA ASN A 210 -4.97 5.07 14.41
C ASN A 210 -3.75 5.92 14.83
N LYS A 211 -3.46 5.99 16.14
CA LYS A 211 -2.28 6.69 16.66
C LYS A 211 -1.43 5.78 17.55
N PHE A 212 -0.12 5.96 17.42
CA PHE A 212 0.84 5.47 18.39
C PHE A 212 0.87 6.37 19.62
N VAL A 213 0.57 5.81 20.79
CA VAL A 213 0.50 6.54 22.07
C VAL A 213 1.33 5.82 23.14
N SER A 214 1.74 6.59 24.16
CA SER A 214 2.34 6.05 25.38
C SER A 214 1.48 6.45 26.57
N THR A 215 1.12 5.48 27.42
CA THR A 215 0.40 5.73 28.68
C THR A 215 1.28 6.39 29.75
N ASN A 216 2.59 6.50 29.52
CA ASN A 216 3.49 7.31 30.34
C ASN A 216 3.38 8.82 30.03
N ASP A 217 2.82 9.22 28.89
CA ASP A 217 2.49 10.63 28.65
C ASP A 217 1.27 11.04 29.51
N PRO A 218 1.41 11.98 30.45
CA PRO A 218 0.31 12.39 31.33
C PRO A 218 -0.88 13.01 30.59
N LYS A 219 -0.73 13.38 29.31
CA LYS A 219 -1.83 13.86 28.45
C LYS A 219 -2.66 12.71 27.87
N VAL A 220 -2.12 11.49 27.85
CA VAL A 220 -2.80 10.31 27.34
C VAL A 220 -3.66 9.71 28.46
N VAL A 221 -4.94 10.05 28.43
CA VAL A 221 -5.98 9.38 29.23
C VAL A 221 -6.66 8.32 28.35
N PRO A 222 -6.47 7.01 28.61
CA PRO A 222 -7.07 5.95 27.80
C PRO A 222 -8.60 6.02 27.74
N ASP A 223 -9.15 5.97 26.53
CA ASP A 223 -10.59 5.95 26.25
C ASP A 223 -10.99 4.84 25.27
N TRP A 224 -10.04 4.02 24.82
CA TRP A 224 -10.23 2.97 23.85
C TRP A 224 -10.65 1.65 24.50
N LEU A 225 -11.43 0.86 23.77
CA LEU A 225 -11.81 -0.52 24.11
C LEU A 225 -10.91 -1.56 23.45
N SER A 226 -10.24 -1.19 22.37
CA SER A 226 -9.26 -2.01 21.65
C SER A 226 -8.03 -1.18 21.29
N ALA A 227 -6.87 -1.82 21.36
CA ALA A 227 -5.60 -1.30 20.89
C ALA A 227 -4.60 -2.46 20.79
N GLU A 228 -3.66 -2.36 19.87
CA GLU A 228 -2.49 -3.21 19.86
C GLU A 228 -1.53 -2.77 20.98
N HIS A 229 -1.41 -3.60 22.01
CA HIS A 229 -0.34 -3.44 23.00
C HIS A 229 0.96 -3.98 22.39
N ILE A 230 1.84 -3.09 21.94
CA ILE A 230 2.93 -3.45 21.01
C ILE A 230 3.86 -4.51 21.60
N LEU A 231 4.14 -4.45 22.90
CA LEU A 231 5.03 -5.38 23.58
C LEU A 231 4.50 -6.84 23.60
N ASN A 232 3.20 -7.05 23.41
CA ASN A 232 2.60 -8.39 23.34
C ASN A 232 2.97 -9.17 22.07
N TYR A 233 3.50 -8.49 21.05
CA TYR A 233 3.84 -9.09 19.75
C TYR A 233 5.36 -9.13 19.55
N SER A 234 6.11 -9.57 20.56
CA SER A 234 7.58 -9.45 20.60
C SER A 234 8.34 -10.06 19.41
N LYS A 235 7.78 -11.07 18.75
CA LYS A 235 8.35 -11.62 17.51
C LYS A 235 8.05 -10.71 16.31
N GLN A 236 6.78 -10.44 16.05
CA GLN A 236 6.35 -9.65 14.88
C GLN A 236 6.87 -8.21 14.95
N TYR A 237 6.85 -7.63 16.14
CA TYR A 237 7.26 -6.25 16.43
C TYR A 237 8.66 -6.18 17.05
N ALA A 238 9.52 -7.16 16.77
CA ALA A 238 10.95 -7.03 17.03
C ALA A 238 11.48 -5.73 16.38
N TYR A 239 11.09 -5.50 15.12
CA TYR A 239 11.28 -4.27 14.37
C TYR A 239 10.04 -3.94 13.55
N VAL A 240 9.66 -2.66 13.51
CA VAL A 240 8.47 -2.16 12.83
C VAL A 240 8.76 -0.80 12.19
N ILE A 241 8.19 -0.58 11.01
CA ILE A 241 8.04 0.74 10.39
C ILE A 241 6.55 0.97 10.18
N ALA A 242 6.05 2.13 10.64
CA ALA A 242 4.68 2.53 10.37
C ALA A 242 4.52 2.86 8.88
N ILE A 243 3.53 2.25 8.23
CA ILE A 243 3.09 2.67 6.91
C ILE A 243 2.11 3.81 7.15
N ASP A 244 2.34 4.98 6.54
CA ASP A 244 1.54 6.19 6.73
C ASP A 244 0.18 6.10 6.02
N TYR A 245 -0.54 5.01 6.27
CA TYR A 245 -1.90 4.74 5.84
C TYR A 245 -2.90 5.35 6.83
N ASN A 246 -3.98 5.92 6.31
CA ASN A 246 -5.07 6.52 7.10
C ASN A 246 -4.58 7.56 8.13
N MET A 247 -3.66 8.45 7.73
CA MET A 247 -3.08 9.48 8.61
C MET A 247 -4.09 10.53 9.09
N ASP A 248 -5.16 10.76 8.32
CA ASP A 248 -6.28 11.61 8.73
C ASP A 248 -7.15 10.96 9.82
N CYS A 249 -6.84 9.72 10.23
CA CYS A 249 -7.54 8.96 11.25
C CYS A 249 -9.04 8.80 10.91
N ILE A 250 -9.36 8.53 9.65
CA ILE A 250 -10.73 8.32 9.16
C ILE A 250 -11.26 7.05 9.80
N ARG A 251 -12.26 7.20 10.67
CA ARG A 251 -12.84 6.10 11.46
C ARG A 251 -13.30 4.94 10.55
N ASN A 252 -12.95 3.72 10.93
CA ASN A 252 -13.27 2.47 10.22
C ASN A 252 -12.65 2.35 8.83
N ALA A 253 -11.63 3.14 8.49
CA ALA A 253 -10.88 2.96 7.24
C ALA A 253 -9.71 1.95 7.40
N GLY A 254 -9.60 1.26 8.53
CA GLY A 254 -8.46 0.43 8.88
C GLY A 254 -7.40 1.21 9.65
N SER A 255 -6.66 0.51 10.50
CA SER A 255 -5.63 1.08 11.38
C SER A 255 -4.45 0.13 11.52
N ALA A 256 -3.37 0.59 12.17
CA ALA A 256 -2.22 -0.24 12.53
C ALA A 256 -1.59 -1.02 11.34
N ILE A 257 -1.46 -0.36 10.18
CA ILE A 257 -0.83 -0.96 9.00
C ILE A 257 0.67 -0.71 9.05
N PHE A 258 1.45 -1.78 9.17
CA PHE A 258 2.89 -1.72 9.37
C PHE A 258 3.67 -2.56 8.38
N LEU A 259 4.96 -2.27 8.24
CA LEU A 259 5.98 -3.18 7.74
C LEU A 259 6.74 -3.76 8.95
N HIS A 260 6.66 -5.07 9.19
CA HIS A 260 7.21 -5.69 10.41
C HIS A 260 7.85 -7.08 10.18
N CYS A 261 8.39 -7.69 11.24
CA CYS A 261 9.02 -9.00 11.18
C CYS A 261 7.98 -10.13 10.98
N SER A 262 8.28 -11.05 10.07
CA SER A 262 7.39 -12.16 9.69
C SER A 262 7.31 -13.25 10.75
N ASN A 263 6.13 -13.86 10.85
CA ASN A 263 5.91 -15.13 11.53
C ASN A 263 5.50 -16.26 10.55
N ASP A 264 5.80 -16.07 9.27
CA ASP A 264 5.58 -16.98 8.14
C ASP A 264 4.11 -17.23 7.77
N ASN A 265 3.22 -16.28 8.13
CA ASN A 265 1.79 -16.34 7.84
C ASN A 265 1.26 -15.02 7.26
N GLY A 266 0.15 -15.11 6.51
CA GLY A 266 -0.61 -13.93 6.08
C GLY A 266 -1.05 -13.07 7.27
N THR A 267 -0.97 -11.76 7.11
CA THR A 267 -1.25 -10.78 8.17
C THR A 267 -2.74 -10.41 8.21
N TYR A 268 -3.12 -9.48 9.08
CA TYR A 268 -4.44 -8.84 9.06
C TYR A 268 -4.49 -7.52 8.27
N GLY A 269 -3.42 -7.18 7.54
CA GLY A 269 -3.35 -5.94 6.74
C GLY A 269 -1.93 -5.37 6.65
N CYS A 270 -1.05 -5.73 7.58
CA CYS A 270 0.36 -5.39 7.53
C CYS A 270 1.10 -6.06 6.36
N VAL A 271 2.28 -5.54 6.05
CA VAL A 271 3.33 -6.22 5.29
C VAL A 271 4.31 -6.82 6.28
N SER A 272 4.75 -8.05 6.06
CA SER A 272 5.77 -8.67 6.90
C SER A 272 6.85 -9.38 6.10
N ILE A 273 8.11 -9.25 6.56
CA ILE A 273 9.30 -9.82 5.92
C ILE A 273 10.21 -10.47 6.98
N PRO A 274 11.16 -11.35 6.60
CA PRO A 274 12.11 -11.93 7.54
C PRO A 274 12.83 -10.88 8.39
N GLU A 275 13.08 -11.20 9.66
CA GLU A 275 13.70 -10.27 10.61
C GLU A 275 15.04 -9.72 10.12
N THR A 276 15.88 -10.57 9.51
CA THR A 276 17.16 -10.15 8.90
C THR A 276 16.97 -9.15 7.76
N SER A 277 15.92 -9.32 6.95
CA SER A 277 15.56 -8.35 5.92
C SER A 277 15.03 -7.05 6.54
N MET A 278 14.24 -7.10 7.63
CA MET A 278 13.80 -5.89 8.34
C MET A 278 14.96 -5.11 8.93
N GLU A 279 15.97 -5.77 9.50
CA GLU A 279 17.18 -5.10 10.00
C GLU A 279 17.89 -4.34 8.88
N LEU A 280 18.07 -4.97 7.72
CA LEU A 280 18.66 -4.32 6.54
C LEU A 280 17.80 -3.15 6.03
N VAL A 281 16.48 -3.33 5.94
CA VAL A 281 15.56 -2.24 5.55
C VAL A 281 15.74 -1.06 6.50
N LEU A 282 15.76 -1.29 7.82
CA LEU A 282 15.94 -0.23 8.80
C LEU A 282 17.31 0.45 8.71
N GLN A 283 18.37 -0.29 8.41
CA GLN A 283 19.73 0.27 8.25
C GLN A 283 19.88 1.15 7.02
N HIS A 284 19.12 0.87 5.95
CA HIS A 284 19.19 1.63 4.69
C HIS A 284 18.12 2.71 4.57
N ILE A 285 16.97 2.56 5.24
CA ILE A 285 15.86 3.49 5.06
C ILE A 285 16.20 4.88 5.58
N HIS A 286 15.82 5.87 4.79
CA HIS A 286 15.91 7.27 5.14
C HIS A 286 14.60 8.01 4.87
N SER A 287 14.50 9.24 5.40
CA SER A 287 13.38 10.12 5.12
C SER A 287 13.21 10.34 3.61
N GLY A 288 11.96 10.32 3.13
CA GLY A 288 11.63 10.43 1.71
C GLY A 288 11.44 9.09 0.99
N CYS A 289 11.74 7.96 1.64
CA CYS A 289 11.37 6.64 1.14
C CYS A 289 9.84 6.49 1.04
N VAL A 290 9.38 5.90 -0.04
CA VAL A 290 7.98 5.49 -0.24
C VAL A 290 7.86 3.97 -0.28
N ILE A 291 6.71 3.44 0.11
CA ILE A 291 6.33 2.05 -0.12
C ILE A 291 5.20 1.99 -1.14
N VAL A 292 5.42 1.24 -2.22
CA VAL A 292 4.44 0.96 -3.27
C VAL A 292 3.88 -0.43 -3.03
N ILE A 293 2.56 -0.55 -2.87
CA ILE A 293 1.89 -1.81 -2.56
C ILE A 293 0.84 -2.10 -3.62
N ASP A 294 0.97 -3.23 -4.31
CA ASP A 294 -0.06 -3.73 -5.22
C ASP A 294 0.12 -5.23 -5.47
N THR A 295 -0.76 -5.78 -6.30
CA THR A 295 -0.55 -7.08 -6.94
C THR A 295 0.71 -7.05 -7.80
N ALA A 296 1.34 -8.20 -8.01
CA ALA A 296 2.56 -8.29 -8.81
C ALA A 296 2.42 -7.67 -10.21
N ASP A 297 1.25 -7.79 -10.83
CA ASP A 297 0.95 -7.17 -12.12
C ASP A 297 0.59 -5.67 -11.98
N GLY A 298 -0.03 -5.29 -10.86
CA GLY A 298 -0.48 -3.93 -10.59
C GLY A 298 0.65 -2.93 -10.34
N ILE A 299 1.82 -3.39 -9.87
CA ILE A 299 2.99 -2.53 -9.58
C ILE A 299 3.38 -1.64 -10.76
N TYR A 300 3.26 -2.12 -12.00
CA TYR A 300 3.65 -1.37 -13.19
C TYR A 300 2.71 -0.21 -13.55
N SER A 301 1.67 0.03 -12.76
CA SER A 301 0.73 1.15 -12.94
C SER A 301 1.15 2.43 -12.22
N TYR A 302 2.14 2.36 -11.31
CA TYR A 302 2.64 3.48 -10.50
C TYR A 302 3.81 4.20 -11.15
#